data_AF-A0A2E9Z6C3-F1
#
_entry.id   AF-A0A2E9Z6C3-F1
#
_cell.length_a   1.000
_cell.length_b   1.000
_cell.length_c   1.000
_cell.angle_alpha   90.00
_cell.angle_beta   90.00
_cell.angle_gamma   90.00
#
_symmetry.space_group_name_H-M   'P 1'
#
loop_
_entity.id
_entity.type
_entity.pdbx_description
1 polymer ?
#
loop_
_entity_poly.entity_id
_entity_poly.type
_entity_poly.pdbx_seq_one_letter_code
_entity_poly.pdbx_strand_id
1 'polypeptide(L)'
;MPDFDDDGKIWVRGSVRPEYGVRVGDLYFITGMEESDNINCFIRDKYLFADIHDTGKQYRIIRRFPLKLDPECPGTLFSGFTNTKHGDIMALTYRNDGVEEYGVEGEMYSDENASGMDSVRFIQLAGWK
;
A
#
# COMPACT_ATOMS: atom_id res chain seq x y z
N MET A 1 -17.97 1.91 -1.47
CA MET A 1 -17.29 0.62 -1.68
C MET A 1 -15.81 0.93 -1.79
N PRO A 2 -14.91 0.10 -1.25
CA PRO A 2 -13.48 0.30 -1.46
C PRO A 2 -13.18 0.32 -2.96
N ASP A 3 -12.20 1.12 -3.38
CA ASP A 3 -11.81 1.26 -4.79
C ASP A 3 -11.02 0.05 -5.32
N PHE A 4 -10.90 -1.02 -4.52
CA PHE A 4 -10.24 -2.27 -4.85
C PHE A 4 -11.19 -3.46 -4.63
N ASP A 5 -10.90 -4.59 -5.28
CA ASP A 5 -11.85 -5.71 -5.38
C ASP A 5 -11.82 -6.64 -4.17
N ASP A 6 -10.65 -6.82 -3.54
CA ASP A 6 -10.44 -7.72 -2.41
C ASP A 6 -9.11 -7.37 -1.72
N ASP A 7 -8.94 -7.76 -0.48
CA ASP A 7 -7.72 -7.52 0.29
C ASP A 7 -7.38 -8.67 1.24
N GLY A 8 -6.13 -8.68 1.69
CA GLY A 8 -5.67 -9.71 2.59
C GLY A 8 -4.17 -9.66 2.82
N LYS A 9 -3.63 -10.80 3.23
CA LYS A 9 -2.21 -11.02 3.47
C LYS A 9 -1.61 -11.79 2.29
N ILE A 10 -0.49 -11.31 1.75
CA ILE A 10 0.27 -11.95 0.68
C ILE A 10 1.62 -12.39 1.25
N TRP A 11 2.00 -13.64 1.06
CA TRP A 11 3.33 -14.13 1.41
C TRP A 11 4.27 -13.92 0.23
N VAL A 12 5.34 -13.16 0.43
CA VAL A 12 6.42 -12.98 -0.56
C VAL A 12 7.54 -13.98 -0.30
N ARG A 13 8.04 -14.63 -1.36
CA ARG A 13 9.16 -15.57 -1.23
C ARG A 13 10.39 -14.86 -0.66
N GLY A 14 10.93 -15.39 0.44
CA GLY A 14 12.08 -14.80 1.14
C GLY A 14 11.72 -13.78 2.22
N SER A 15 10.43 -13.42 2.38
CA SER A 15 9.97 -12.65 3.53
C SER A 15 9.78 -13.55 4.76
N VAL A 16 9.97 -12.97 5.95
CA VAL A 16 9.80 -13.63 7.24
C VAL A 16 8.33 -13.68 7.66
N ARG A 17 7.50 -12.77 7.12
CA ARG A 17 6.06 -12.66 7.44
C ARG A 17 5.27 -12.23 6.20
N PRO A 18 3.98 -12.61 6.10
CA PRO A 18 3.12 -12.10 5.04
C PRO A 18 2.83 -10.61 5.26
N GLU A 19 2.63 -9.89 4.16
CA GLU A 19 2.42 -8.45 4.11
C GLU A 19 0.99 -8.14 3.69
N TYR A 20 0.48 -6.97 4.04
CA TYR A 20 -0.85 -6.55 3.59
C TYR A 20 -0.83 -6.27 2.09
N GLY A 21 -1.91 -6.67 1.42
CA GLY A 21 -2.06 -6.42 0.00
C GLY A 21 -3.50 -6.37 -0.46
N VAL A 22 -3.69 -5.76 -1.61
CA VAL A 22 -4.99 -5.55 -2.24
C VAL A 22 -4.98 -6.07 -3.68
N ARG A 23 -6.15 -6.46 -4.18
CA ARG A 23 -6.37 -6.86 -5.56
C ARG A 23 -7.18 -5.80 -6.30
N VAL A 24 -6.73 -5.41 -7.49
CA VAL A 24 -7.48 -4.54 -8.43
C VAL A 24 -7.46 -5.19 -9.80
N GLY A 25 -8.62 -5.69 -10.25
CA GLY A 25 -8.71 -6.54 -11.43
C GLY A 25 -7.82 -7.78 -11.27
N ASP A 26 -6.90 -7.95 -12.21
CA ASP A 26 -5.94 -9.06 -12.22
C ASP A 26 -4.61 -8.71 -11.52
N LEU A 27 -4.45 -7.49 -11.02
CA LEU A 27 -3.24 -7.01 -10.36
C LEU A 27 -3.33 -7.17 -8.85
N TYR A 28 -2.19 -7.54 -8.26
CA TYR A 28 -2.00 -7.66 -6.82
C TYR A 28 -0.93 -6.69 -6.36
N PHE A 29 -1.19 -5.98 -5.26
CA PHE A 29 -0.30 -4.96 -4.73
C PHE A 29 0.03 -5.29 -3.29
N ILE A 30 1.30 -5.35 -2.96
CA ILE A 30 1.81 -5.46 -1.60
C ILE A 30 2.08 -4.04 -1.11
N THR A 31 1.18 -3.56 -0.27
CA THR A 31 1.10 -2.16 0.11
C THR A 31 1.91 -1.86 1.36
N GLY A 32 2.21 -2.85 2.22
CA GLY A 32 3.17 -2.69 3.32
C GLY A 32 3.00 -3.65 4.51
N MET A 33 3.82 -3.41 5.54
CA MET A 33 3.88 -4.17 6.79
C MET A 33 3.38 -3.32 7.96
N GLU A 34 2.29 -3.73 8.63
CA GLU A 34 2.24 -4.23 10.02
C GLU A 34 0.77 -4.41 10.47
N GLU A 35 0.55 -5.22 11.52
CA GLU A 35 -0.78 -5.43 12.11
C GLU A 35 -1.31 -4.19 12.87
N SER A 36 -0.45 -3.20 13.13
CA SER A 36 -0.78 -1.97 13.86
C SER A 36 -1.00 -0.74 12.98
N ASP A 37 -0.65 -0.82 11.70
CA ASP A 37 -0.74 0.33 10.81
C ASP A 37 -2.17 0.50 10.31
N ASN A 38 -2.67 1.74 10.35
CA ASN A 38 -3.89 2.07 9.64
C ASN A 38 -3.52 2.24 8.17
N ILE A 39 -3.81 1.22 7.36
CA ILE A 39 -3.58 1.25 5.92
C ILE A 39 -4.89 1.63 5.22
N ASN A 40 -4.89 2.77 4.54
CA ASN A 40 -5.98 3.20 3.68
C ASN A 40 -5.55 3.09 2.21
N CYS A 41 -6.23 2.24 1.45
CA CYS A 41 -5.98 2.04 0.02
C CYS A 41 -7.10 2.66 -0.82
N PHE A 42 -6.74 3.43 -1.85
CA PHE A 42 -7.70 4.05 -2.76
C PHE A 42 -7.10 4.22 -4.15
N ILE A 43 -7.96 4.27 -5.17
CA ILE A 43 -7.54 4.49 -6.55
C ILE A 43 -7.78 5.94 -6.93
N ARG A 44 -6.79 6.54 -7.60
CA ARG A 44 -6.94 7.85 -8.21
C ARG A 44 -6.21 7.87 -9.55
N ASP A 45 -6.96 8.25 -10.58
CA ASP A 45 -6.53 8.23 -11.98
C ASP A 45 -5.98 6.87 -12.41
N LYS A 46 -4.66 6.77 -12.60
CA LYS A 46 -3.94 5.59 -13.08
C LYS A 46 -3.08 4.92 -11.99
N TYR A 47 -3.36 5.25 -10.73
CA TYR A 47 -2.55 4.82 -9.60
C TYR A 47 -3.41 4.25 -8.47
N LEU A 48 -2.90 3.20 -7.84
CA LEU A 48 -3.31 2.79 -6.50
C LEU A 48 -2.43 3.55 -5.50
N PHE A 49 -3.06 4.17 -4.52
CA PHE A 49 -2.40 4.78 -3.38
C PHE A 49 -2.59 3.91 -2.13
N ALA A 50 -1.52 3.77 -1.35
CA ALA A 50 -1.57 3.14 -0.03
C ALA A 50 -1.01 4.12 1.01
N ASP A 51 -1.88 4.62 1.85
CA ASP A 51 -1.57 5.55 2.94
C ASP A 51 -1.45 4.75 4.24
N ILE A 52 -0.24 4.67 4.77
CA ILE A 52 0.15 3.89 5.93
C ILE A 52 0.40 4.86 7.07
N HIS A 53 -0.41 4.77 8.11
CA HIS A 53 -0.38 5.75 9.19
C HIS A 53 -0.31 5.08 10.57
N ASP A 54 0.79 5.36 11.29
CA ASP A 54 0.97 4.99 12.69
C ASP A 54 1.17 6.28 13.52
N THR A 55 0.10 6.69 14.20
CA THR A 55 0.12 7.85 15.07
C THR A 55 0.96 7.62 16.34
N GLY A 56 1.09 6.38 16.80
CA GLY A 56 1.85 6.02 17.99
C GLY A 56 3.36 6.07 17.76
N LYS A 57 3.81 5.61 16.59
CA LYS A 57 5.21 5.73 16.14
C LYS A 57 5.51 7.05 15.43
N GLN A 58 4.52 7.93 15.28
CA GLN A 58 4.64 9.25 14.64
C GLN A 58 5.25 9.19 13.22
N TYR A 59 4.73 8.28 12.39
CA TYR A 59 5.11 8.24 10.98
C TYR A 59 3.90 8.05 10.08
N ARG A 60 4.03 8.55 8.85
CA ARG A 60 3.05 8.34 7.79
C ARG A 60 3.76 8.21 6.46
N ILE A 61 3.40 7.19 5.70
CA ILE A 61 3.98 6.88 4.40
C ILE A 61 2.85 6.76 3.40
N ILE A 62 3.01 7.39 2.24
CA ILE A 62 2.14 7.19 1.08
C ILE A 62 2.94 6.54 -0.04
N ARG A 63 2.42 5.43 -0.55
CA ARG A 63 2.96 4.72 -1.71
C ARG A 63 2.04 4.91 -2.90
N ARG A 64 2.63 5.11 -4.07
CA ARG A 64 1.93 5.25 -5.34
C ARG A 64 2.35 4.14 -6.31
N PHE A 65 1.42 3.25 -6.60
CA PHE A 65 1.62 2.12 -7.53
C PHE A 65 0.95 2.42 -8.87
N PRO A 66 1.67 2.40 -10.00
CA PRO A 66 1.04 2.53 -11.31
C PRO A 66 0.22 1.29 -11.66
N LEU A 67 -1.05 1.48 -12.05
CA LEU A 67 -1.94 0.37 -12.46
C LEU A 67 -1.56 -0.28 -13.80
N LYS A 68 -0.57 0.27 -14.50
CA LYS A 68 -0.02 -0.28 -15.77
C LYS A 68 1.38 -0.84 -15.61
N LEU A 69 1.89 -0.92 -14.38
CA LEU A 69 3.18 -1.52 -14.11
C LEU A 69 3.00 -3.04 -14.06
N ASP A 70 3.89 -3.77 -14.72
CA ASP A 70 3.84 -5.23 -14.72
C ASP A 70 4.35 -5.77 -13.37
N PRO A 71 3.65 -6.73 -12.75
CA PRO A 71 4.07 -7.31 -11.49
C PRO A 71 5.27 -8.25 -11.66
N GLU A 72 6.32 -8.06 -10.85
CA GLU A 72 7.56 -8.84 -10.95
C GLU A 72 7.85 -9.67 -9.69
N CYS A 73 7.08 -9.47 -8.61
CA CYS A 73 7.33 -10.14 -7.34
C CYS A 73 6.46 -11.40 -7.19
N PRO A 74 7.04 -12.61 -7.16
CA PRO A 74 6.26 -13.82 -6.91
C PRO A 74 5.82 -13.88 -5.44
N GLY A 75 4.53 -14.20 -5.23
CA GLY A 75 3.95 -14.39 -3.92
C GLY A 75 2.79 -15.37 -3.91
N THR A 76 2.24 -15.62 -2.73
CA THR A 76 1.09 -16.51 -2.52
C THR A 76 0.04 -15.79 -1.68
N LEU A 77 -1.22 -15.86 -2.07
CA LEU A 77 -2.34 -15.29 -1.31
C LEU A 77 -2.49 -16.05 0.02
N PHE A 78 -2.10 -15.48 1.15
CA PHE A 78 -1.99 -16.20 2.41
C PHE A 78 -3.33 -16.29 3.17
N SER A 79 -3.98 -15.16 3.43
CA SER A 79 -5.26 -15.09 4.15
C SER A 79 -6.01 -13.79 3.84
N GLY A 80 -7.27 -13.66 4.27
CA GLY A 80 -8.02 -12.41 4.18
C GLY A 80 -8.81 -12.23 2.88
N PHE A 81 -8.24 -12.63 1.74
CA PHE A 81 -8.91 -12.56 0.44
C PHE A 81 -10.19 -13.40 0.43
N THR A 82 -11.35 -12.76 0.50
CA THR A 82 -12.64 -13.43 0.65
C THR A 82 -13.30 -13.74 -0.69
N ASN A 83 -13.01 -12.94 -1.70
CA ASN A 83 -13.59 -13.02 -3.04
C ASN A 83 -12.58 -13.51 -4.09
N THR A 84 -11.36 -13.84 -3.66
CA THR A 84 -10.28 -14.33 -4.51
C THR A 84 -9.85 -15.70 -4.05
N LYS A 85 -9.73 -16.65 -5.00
CA LYS A 85 -9.25 -18.00 -4.67
C LYS A 85 -7.79 -17.97 -4.28
N HIS A 86 -7.43 -18.77 -3.29
CA HIS A 86 -6.04 -19.01 -2.90
C HIS A 86 -5.20 -19.49 -4.09
N GLY A 87 -3.98 -19.00 -4.20
CA GLY A 87 -3.06 -19.37 -5.27
C GLY A 87 -1.78 -18.54 -5.26
N ASP A 88 -0.84 -18.97 -6.10
CA ASP A 88 0.37 -18.22 -6.42
C ASP A 88 0.07 -17.10 -7.41
N ILE A 89 0.73 -15.97 -7.22
CA ILE A 89 0.49 -14.72 -7.94
C ILE A 89 1.81 -14.03 -8.29
N MET A 90 1.73 -13.10 -9.23
CA MET A 90 2.73 -12.04 -9.40
C MET A 90 2.14 -10.75 -8.83
N ALA A 91 2.89 -10.07 -7.97
CA ALA A 91 2.48 -8.84 -7.32
C ALA A 91 3.43 -7.67 -7.62
N LEU A 92 2.89 -6.47 -7.52
CA LEU A 92 3.65 -5.24 -7.39
C LEU A 92 3.97 -4.99 -5.93
N THR A 93 5.18 -4.52 -5.66
CA THR A 93 5.67 -4.19 -4.32
C THR A 93 6.24 -2.79 -4.32
N TYR A 94 6.37 -2.19 -3.14
CA TYR A 94 7.07 -0.91 -2.96
C TYR A 94 8.56 -0.95 -3.36
N ARG A 95 9.09 -2.11 -3.74
CA ARG A 95 10.47 -2.28 -4.22
C ARG A 95 10.57 -2.35 -5.75
N ASN A 96 9.46 -2.41 -6.47
CA ASN A 96 9.48 -2.42 -7.93
C ASN A 96 9.86 -1.04 -8.48
N ASP A 97 10.66 -1.05 -9.55
CA ASP A 97 10.99 0.17 -10.27
C ASP A 97 9.72 0.83 -10.81
N GLY A 98 9.54 2.12 -10.52
CA GLY A 98 8.35 2.88 -10.89
C GLY A 98 7.25 2.92 -9.83
N VAL A 99 7.41 2.23 -8.70
CA VAL A 99 6.64 2.52 -7.48
C VAL A 99 7.33 3.65 -6.73
N GLU A 100 6.56 4.66 -6.35
CA GLU A 100 7.07 5.84 -5.64
C GLU A 100 6.56 5.86 -4.19
N GLU A 101 7.37 6.40 -3.29
CA GLU A 101 7.07 6.53 -1.87
C GLU A 101 7.40 7.95 -1.39
N TYR A 102 6.54 8.50 -0.55
CA TYR A 102 6.79 9.71 0.22
C TYR A 102 6.42 9.44 1.67
N GLY A 103 7.26 9.86 2.61
CA GLY A 103 7.05 9.61 4.03
C GLY A 103 7.52 10.75 4.89
N VAL A 104 6.85 10.92 6.03
CA VAL A 104 7.24 11.83 7.10
C VAL A 104 7.27 11.07 8.42
N GLU A 105 8.26 11.38 9.26
CA GLU A 105 8.45 10.75 10.57
C GLU A 105 8.98 11.76 11.58
N GLY A 106 8.77 11.50 12.87
CA GLY A 106 9.34 12.28 13.97
C GLY A 106 8.94 13.77 13.96
N GLU A 107 9.93 14.65 13.91
CA GLU A 107 9.69 16.12 13.89
C GLU A 107 8.89 16.53 12.65
N MET A 108 9.25 16.03 11.46
CA MET A 108 8.54 16.36 10.21
C MET A 108 7.08 15.93 10.24
N TYR A 109 6.78 14.80 10.88
CA TYR A 109 5.40 14.35 11.06
C TYR A 109 4.55 15.35 11.86
N SER A 110 5.16 15.99 12.86
CA SER A 110 4.50 17.01 13.68
C SER A 110 4.42 18.36 12.97
N ASP A 111 5.52 18.78 12.33
CA ASP A 111 5.62 20.07 11.62
C ASP A 111 4.64 20.14 10.44
N GLU A 112 4.48 19.05 9.70
CA GLU A 112 3.51 18.91 8.60
C GLU A 112 2.09 18.63 9.07
N ASN A 113 1.86 18.50 10.39
CA ASN A 113 0.58 18.11 10.99
C ASN A 113 -0.01 16.84 10.35
N ALA A 114 0.84 15.85 10.08
CA ALA A 114 0.47 14.64 9.34
C ALA A 114 -0.55 13.77 10.09
N SER A 115 -0.69 13.92 11.41
CA SER A 115 -1.68 13.21 12.22
C SER A 115 -3.13 13.59 11.91
N GLY A 116 -3.39 14.87 11.63
CA GLY A 116 -4.74 15.41 11.38
C GLY A 116 -5.08 15.56 9.91
N MET A 117 -4.15 15.21 9.02
CA MET A 117 -4.30 15.39 7.58
C MET A 117 -5.09 14.24 6.95
N ASP A 118 -6.00 14.52 6.02
CA ASP A 118 -6.60 13.46 5.21
C ASP A 118 -5.63 12.95 4.12
N SER A 119 -5.86 11.75 3.58
CA SER A 119 -4.97 11.14 2.58
C SER A 119 -4.80 12.00 1.32
N VAL A 120 -5.83 12.76 0.91
CA VAL A 120 -5.80 13.60 -0.29
C VAL A 120 -4.90 14.82 -0.10
N ARG A 121 -4.90 15.42 1.09
CA ARG A 121 -3.95 16.49 1.42
C ARG A 121 -2.54 15.95 1.57
N PHE A 122 -2.38 14.76 2.14
CA PHE A 122 -1.05 14.18 2.33
C PHE A 122 -0.36 13.86 1.00
N ILE A 123 -1.08 13.35 0.00
CA ILE A 123 -0.50 13.11 -1.34
C ILE A 123 -0.06 14.42 -2.05
N GLN A 124 -0.67 15.57 -1.70
CA GLN A 124 -0.27 16.85 -2.27
C GLN A 124 1.09 17.32 -1.76
N LEU A 125 1.49 16.94 -0.54
CA LEU A 125 2.83 17.19 -0.02
C LEU A 125 3.90 16.45 -0.83
N ALA A 126 3.56 15.26 -1.34
CA ALA A 126 4.41 14.51 -2.27
C ALA A 126 4.44 15.10 -3.69
N GLY A 127 3.72 16.20 -3.94
CA GLY A 127 3.57 16.79 -5.28
C GLY A 127 2.67 15.96 -6.22
N TRP A 128 1.90 15.02 -5.68
CA TRP A 128 1.01 14.16 -6.45
C TRP A 128 -0.41 14.73 -6.48
N LYS A 129 -1.09 14.53 -7.61
CA LYS A 129 -2.42 15.08 -7.90
C LYS A 129 -3.42 13.97 -8.14
#